data_AF-A0AAD5URF7-F1
#
_entry.id   AF-A0AAD5URF7-F1
#
_cell.length_a   1.000
_cell.length_b   1.000
_cell.length_c   1.000
_cell.angle_alpha   90.00
_cell.angle_beta   90.00
_cell.angle_gamma   90.00
#
_symmetry.space_group_name_H-M   'P 1'
#
loop_
_entity.id
_entity.type
_entity.pdbx_description
1 polymer ?
#
loop_
_entity_poly.entity_id
_entity_poly.type
_entity_poly.pdbx_seq_one_letter_code
_entity_poly.pdbx_strand_id
1 'polypeptide(L)'
;MSTTPETDVFTDNAPSIVDCDVLEAAKENIQPLASGRRVTALSAILSTPHAQRESRLGAARQRLRINVEIALEDEDDDPLEAYSRLVSWTVENYPQGPSAESGLIELLEEATRVLRDEGEGRWREDLRYLKLWMLYAGYVEKPAIIYKFCMVNEIGTTHSLLYEDFALALEKAGR
;
A
#
# COMPACT_ATOMS: atom_id res chain seq x y z
N MET A 1 12.13 27.54 43.76
CA MET A 1 11.66 27.34 42.37
C MET A 1 12.22 26.01 41.91
N SER A 2 11.41 24.97 41.92
CA SER A 2 11.80 23.61 41.54
C SER A 2 11.17 23.31 40.19
N THR A 3 11.99 23.08 39.18
CA THR A 3 11.58 22.63 37.84
C THR A 3 11.54 21.10 37.84
N THR A 4 10.34 20.54 37.78
CA THR A 4 10.10 19.14 37.38
C THR A 4 10.22 19.04 35.86
N PRO A 5 10.91 18.02 35.29
CA PRO A 5 10.86 17.79 33.86
C PRO A 5 9.50 17.16 33.51
N GLU A 6 8.86 17.70 32.47
CA GLU A 6 7.70 17.09 31.83
C GLU A 6 8.13 15.76 31.20
N THR A 7 7.61 14.66 31.74
CA THR A 7 7.76 13.33 31.15
C THR A 7 6.80 13.24 29.96
N ASP A 8 7.37 13.18 28.76
CA ASP A 8 6.66 13.03 27.49
C ASP A 8 5.87 11.70 27.47
N VAL A 9 4.54 11.79 27.30
CA VAL A 9 3.58 10.69 27.51
C VAL A 9 3.50 9.73 26.30
N PHE A 10 4.30 9.96 25.24
CA PHE A 10 4.18 9.21 23.98
C PHE A 10 5.37 8.32 23.60
N THR A 11 6.31 8.07 24.50
CA THR A 11 7.31 7.01 24.30
C THR A 11 6.98 5.78 25.13
N ASP A 12 5.86 5.12 24.82
CA ASP A 12 5.65 3.72 25.20
C ASP A 12 6.56 2.85 24.31
N ASN A 13 7.85 2.82 24.65
CA ASN A 13 8.85 1.95 24.04
C ASN A 13 8.94 0.60 24.78
N ALA A 14 7.80 0.11 25.27
CA ALA A 14 7.68 -1.27 25.72
C ALA A 14 7.46 -2.16 24.48
N PRO A 15 8.14 -3.30 24.32
CA PRO A 15 7.80 -4.24 23.27
C PRO A 15 6.35 -4.68 23.50
N SER A 16 5.44 -4.26 22.62
CA SER A 16 4.06 -4.70 22.66
C SER A 16 4.04 -6.20 22.32
N ILE A 17 3.90 -7.02 23.36
CA ILE A 17 3.80 -8.46 23.23
C ILE A 17 2.47 -8.75 22.55
N VAL A 18 2.55 -9.33 21.36
CA VAL A 18 1.37 -9.75 20.60
C VAL A 18 1.03 -11.18 20.98
N ASP A 19 -0.25 -11.41 21.30
CA ASP A 19 -0.78 -12.75 21.49
C ASP A 19 -0.80 -13.50 20.14
N CYS A 20 -0.04 -14.60 20.08
CA CYS A 20 0.10 -15.41 18.88
C CYS A 20 -1.21 -16.13 18.52
N ASP A 21 -2.04 -16.46 19.50
CA ASP A 21 -3.29 -17.20 19.27
C ASP A 21 -4.26 -16.38 18.40
N VAL A 22 -4.24 -15.05 18.55
CA VAL A 22 -5.01 -14.12 17.71
C VAL A 22 -4.57 -14.19 16.24
N LEU A 23 -3.26 -14.28 16.00
CA LEU A 23 -2.71 -14.38 14.65
C LEU A 23 -2.99 -15.76 14.05
N GLU A 24 -2.80 -16.82 14.84
CA GLU A 24 -3.04 -18.19 14.40
C GLU A 24 -4.50 -18.41 14.02
N ALA A 25 -5.44 -17.87 14.78
CA ALA A 25 -6.87 -17.97 14.48
C ALA A 25 -7.25 -17.33 13.13
N ALA A 26 -6.47 -16.37 12.63
CA ALA A 26 -6.74 -15.65 11.39
C ALA A 26 -5.79 -16.02 10.24
N LYS A 27 -4.82 -16.93 10.44
CA LYS A 27 -3.70 -17.16 9.50
C LYS A 27 -4.14 -17.46 8.06
N GLU A 28 -5.24 -18.21 7.89
CA GLU A 28 -5.77 -18.57 6.58
C GLU A 28 -6.35 -17.37 5.80
N ASN A 29 -6.66 -16.26 6.49
CA ASN A 29 -7.18 -15.02 5.90
C ASN A 29 -6.11 -13.92 5.80
N ILE A 30 -4.84 -14.23 6.04
CA ILE A 30 -3.75 -13.25 5.97
C ILE A 30 -2.95 -13.52 4.69
N GLN A 31 -3.07 -12.61 3.74
CA GLN A 31 -2.29 -12.65 2.51
C GLN A 31 -0.79 -12.49 2.83
N PRO A 32 0.07 -13.42 2.37
CA PRO A 32 1.52 -13.29 2.47
C PRO A 32 2.02 -12.10 1.65
N LEU A 33 2.91 -11.29 2.24
CA LEU A 33 3.60 -10.20 1.56
C LEU A 33 5.10 -10.45 1.60
N ALA A 34 5.81 -10.19 0.50
CA ALA A 34 7.27 -10.34 0.44
C ALA A 34 7.99 -9.45 1.46
N SER A 35 7.44 -8.27 1.75
CA SER A 35 7.93 -7.34 2.78
C SER A 35 7.54 -7.74 4.21
N GLY A 36 6.70 -8.76 4.38
CA GLY A 36 6.03 -9.06 5.65
C GLY A 36 4.97 -8.03 6.05
N ARG A 37 4.45 -8.18 7.26
CA ARG A 37 3.44 -7.32 7.89
C ARG A 37 3.90 -6.90 9.28
N ARG A 38 3.49 -5.71 9.73
CA ARG A 38 3.71 -5.28 11.11
C ARG A 38 2.79 -6.06 12.04
N VAL A 39 3.37 -6.92 12.87
CA VAL A 39 2.63 -7.86 13.73
C VAL A 39 1.73 -7.13 14.73
N THR A 40 2.17 -5.99 15.26
CA THR A 40 1.40 -5.15 16.18
C THR A 40 0.16 -4.53 15.53
N ALA A 41 0.30 -4.02 14.30
CA ALA A 41 -0.82 -3.49 13.52
C ALA A 41 -1.82 -4.59 13.15
N LEU A 42 -1.31 -5.74 12.70
CA LEU A 42 -2.11 -6.91 12.34
C LEU A 42 -2.91 -7.42 13.55
N SER A 43 -2.28 -7.55 14.72
CA SER A 43 -2.97 -7.94 15.95
C SER A 43 -4.06 -6.93 16.34
N ALA A 44 -3.76 -5.63 16.31
CA ALA A 44 -4.75 -4.59 16.61
C ALA A 44 -5.97 -4.65 15.68
N ILE A 45 -5.75 -4.92 14.38
CA ILE A 45 -6.83 -5.12 13.42
C ILE A 45 -7.65 -6.33 13.84
N LEU A 46 -7.03 -7.50 13.99
CA LEU A 46 -7.69 -8.78 14.25
C LEU A 46 -8.47 -8.80 15.57
N SER A 47 -7.97 -8.14 16.62
CA SER A 47 -8.63 -8.04 17.91
C SER A 47 -9.76 -7.00 17.96
N THR A 48 -9.84 -6.08 16.99
CA THR A 48 -10.91 -5.07 16.96
C THR A 48 -12.24 -5.68 16.50
N PRO A 49 -13.37 -5.50 17.23
CA PRO A 49 -14.68 -5.97 16.80
C PRO A 49 -15.11 -5.41 15.43
N HIS A 50 -15.78 -6.23 14.61
CA HIS A 50 -16.09 -5.92 13.20
C HIS A 50 -16.75 -4.55 13.00
N ALA A 51 -17.84 -4.26 13.72
CA ALA A 51 -18.56 -2.99 13.56
C ALA A 51 -17.71 -1.75 13.92
N GLN A 52 -16.84 -1.87 14.92
CA GLN A 52 -15.91 -0.78 15.26
C GLN A 52 -14.80 -0.66 14.22
N ARG A 53 -14.34 -1.80 13.67
CA ARG A 53 -13.33 -1.86 12.62
C ARG A 53 -13.84 -1.16 11.36
N GLU A 54 -15.01 -1.51 10.85
CA GLU A 54 -15.59 -0.92 9.63
C GLU A 54 -15.72 0.60 9.74
N SER A 55 -16.24 1.12 10.86
CA SER A 55 -16.37 2.56 11.08
C SER A 55 -15.01 3.28 11.10
N ARG A 56 -14.01 2.70 11.79
CA ARG A 56 -12.65 3.26 11.85
C ARG A 56 -11.96 3.25 10.50
N LEU A 57 -12.07 2.14 9.75
CA LEU A 57 -11.51 1.99 8.42
C LEU A 57 -12.15 2.97 7.44
N GLY A 58 -13.48 3.10 7.47
CA GLY A 58 -14.21 4.04 6.63
C GLY A 58 -13.75 5.49 6.84
N ALA A 59 -13.65 5.93 8.10
CA ALA A 59 -13.19 7.28 8.43
C ALA A 59 -11.73 7.54 8.01
N ALA A 60 -10.83 6.58 8.26
CA ALA A 60 -9.42 6.71 7.88
C ALA A 60 -9.24 6.71 6.35
N ARG A 61 -9.95 5.83 5.64
CA ARG A 61 -9.95 5.79 4.17
C ARG A 61 -10.46 7.09 3.58
N GLN A 62 -11.55 7.62 4.11
CA GLN A 62 -12.14 8.89 3.65
C GLN A 62 -11.15 10.05 3.82
N ARG A 63 -10.47 10.14 4.97
CA ARG A 63 -9.45 11.17 5.20
C ARG A 63 -8.29 11.06 4.20
N LEU A 64 -7.79 9.85 3.96
CA LEU A 64 -6.72 9.62 2.99
C LEU A 64 -7.16 9.92 1.56
N ARG A 65 -8.42 9.67 1.21
CA ARG A 65 -9.02 10.07 -0.07
C ARG A 65 -9.06 11.59 -0.24
N ILE A 66 -9.49 12.34 0.78
CA ILE A 66 -9.42 13.82 0.72
C ILE A 66 -7.97 14.29 0.49
N ASN A 67 -6.99 13.69 1.17
CA ASN A 67 -5.60 14.08 0.97
C ASN A 67 -5.11 13.85 -0.48
N VAL A 68 -5.61 12.81 -1.15
CA VAL A 68 -5.33 12.57 -2.57
C VAL A 68 -6.00 13.65 -3.43
N GLU A 69 -7.25 13.99 -3.15
CA GLU A 69 -7.98 15.04 -3.88
C GLU A 69 -7.26 16.39 -3.75
N ILE A 70 -6.89 16.79 -2.52
CA ILE A 70 -6.14 18.03 -2.27
C ILE A 70 -4.81 18.02 -3.01
N ALA A 71 -4.05 16.92 -2.92
CA ALA A 71 -2.73 16.85 -3.57
C ALA A 71 -2.82 16.90 -5.10
N LEU A 72 -3.93 16.45 -5.69
CA LEU A 72 -4.17 16.54 -7.14
C LEU A 72 -4.56 17.95 -7.58
N GLU A 73 -5.18 18.74 -6.71
CA GLU A 73 -5.59 20.13 -7.00
C GLU A 73 -4.48 21.15 -6.75
N ASP A 74 -3.56 20.86 -5.83
CA ASP A 74 -2.46 21.74 -5.46
C ASP A 74 -1.16 21.37 -6.22
N GLU A 75 -0.64 22.29 -7.03
CA GLU A 75 0.57 22.09 -7.84
C GLU A 75 1.84 21.88 -7.00
N ASP A 76 1.85 22.38 -5.76
CA ASP A 76 2.99 22.28 -4.84
C ASP A 76 3.02 20.95 -4.05
N ASP A 77 1.95 20.17 -4.07
CA ASP A 77 1.84 18.90 -3.37
C ASP A 77 2.37 17.69 -4.19
N ASP A 78 2.48 16.53 -3.54
CA ASP A 78 2.91 15.27 -4.15
C ASP A 78 1.76 14.24 -4.21
N PRO A 79 0.97 14.22 -5.30
CA PRO A 79 -0.05 13.19 -5.55
C PRO A 79 0.47 11.76 -5.41
N LEU A 80 1.69 11.48 -5.86
CA LEU A 80 2.26 10.13 -5.80
C LEU A 80 2.45 9.69 -4.35
N GLU A 81 2.89 10.60 -3.47
CA GLU A 81 2.98 10.31 -2.03
C GLU A 81 1.61 10.05 -1.42
N ALA A 82 0.60 10.86 -1.75
CA ALA A 82 -0.75 10.70 -1.23
C ALA A 82 -1.36 9.34 -1.64
N TYR A 83 -1.25 8.97 -2.92
CA TYR A 83 -1.67 7.65 -3.41
C TYR A 83 -0.87 6.51 -2.77
N SER A 84 0.46 6.65 -2.68
CA SER A 84 1.32 5.62 -2.07
C SER A 84 0.94 5.35 -0.62
N ARG A 85 0.60 6.40 0.15
CA ARG A 85 0.11 6.29 1.52
C ARG A 85 -1.25 5.60 1.59
N LEU A 86 -2.20 5.99 0.73
CA LEU A 86 -3.53 5.37 0.70
C LEU A 86 -3.46 3.88 0.33
N VAL A 87 -2.64 3.52 -0.65
CA VAL A 87 -2.41 2.12 -1.06
C VAL A 87 -1.75 1.33 0.07
N SER A 88 -0.69 1.86 0.67
CA SER A 88 0.02 1.20 1.78
C SER A 88 -0.92 0.98 2.97
N TRP A 89 -1.69 2.00 3.34
CA TRP A 89 -2.69 1.89 4.40
C TRP A 89 -3.74 0.82 4.07
N THR A 90 -4.21 0.74 2.82
CA THR A 90 -5.17 -0.28 2.38
C THR A 90 -4.57 -1.69 2.52
N VAL A 91 -3.35 -1.92 2.03
CA VAL A 91 -2.68 -3.23 2.15
C VAL A 91 -2.48 -3.64 3.61
N GLU A 92 -2.13 -2.70 4.49
CA GLU A 92 -1.93 -2.95 5.92
C GLU A 92 -3.24 -3.26 6.64
N ASN A 93 -4.33 -2.57 6.31
CA ASN A 93 -5.60 -2.64 7.04
C ASN A 93 -6.58 -3.69 6.52
N TYR A 94 -6.34 -4.23 5.32
CA TYR A 94 -7.08 -5.36 4.74
C TYR A 94 -6.13 -6.56 4.59
N PRO A 95 -5.89 -7.34 5.67
CA PRO A 95 -4.90 -8.40 5.68
C PRO A 95 -5.19 -9.52 4.68
N GLN A 96 -6.44 -9.71 4.30
CA GLN A 96 -6.88 -10.65 3.27
C GLN A 96 -6.52 -10.23 1.83
N GLY A 97 -6.08 -8.98 1.64
CA GLY A 97 -5.73 -8.45 0.33
C GLY A 97 -6.95 -7.94 -0.46
N PRO A 98 -6.92 -8.04 -1.80
CA PRO A 98 -7.99 -7.57 -2.66
C PRO A 98 -9.35 -8.20 -2.36
N SER A 99 -10.34 -7.33 -2.20
CA SER A 99 -11.74 -7.65 -1.96
C SER A 99 -12.58 -6.42 -2.25
N ALA A 100 -13.89 -6.60 -2.44
CA ALA A 100 -14.83 -5.49 -2.62
C ALA A 100 -14.76 -4.46 -1.47
N GLU A 101 -14.50 -4.92 -0.24
CA GLU A 101 -14.35 -4.06 0.93
C GLU A 101 -13.06 -3.21 0.86
N SER A 102 -11.93 -3.85 0.54
CA SER A 102 -10.65 -3.15 0.40
C SER A 102 -10.65 -2.14 -0.76
N GLY A 103 -11.32 -2.48 -1.88
CA GLY A 103 -11.25 -1.76 -3.15
C GLY A 103 -9.81 -1.53 -3.65
N LEU A 104 -8.89 -2.45 -3.33
CA LEU A 104 -7.45 -2.27 -3.59
C LEU A 104 -7.12 -2.27 -5.09
N ILE A 105 -7.79 -3.12 -5.88
CA ILE A 105 -7.52 -3.21 -7.32
C ILE A 105 -7.99 -1.92 -8.00
N GLU A 106 -9.20 -1.47 -7.70
CA GLU A 106 -9.77 -0.23 -8.24
C GLU A 106 -8.90 0.98 -7.87
N LEU A 107 -8.41 1.03 -6.64
CA LEU A 107 -7.48 2.08 -6.19
C LEU A 107 -6.15 2.04 -6.96
N LEU A 108 -5.59 0.85 -7.22
CA LEU A 108 -4.34 0.73 -7.98
C LEU A 108 -4.53 1.12 -9.45
N GLU A 109 -5.64 0.73 -10.06
CA GLU A 109 -6.02 1.14 -11.43
C GLU A 109 -6.19 2.65 -11.53
N GLU A 110 -6.87 3.24 -10.57
CA GLU A 110 -7.04 4.69 -10.45
C GLU A 110 -5.69 5.39 -10.29
N ALA A 111 -4.89 5.00 -9.30
CA ALA A 111 -3.61 5.64 -9.00
C ALA A 111 -2.65 5.57 -10.19
N THR A 112 -2.50 4.39 -10.81
CA THR A 112 -1.60 4.20 -11.95
C THR A 112 -2.06 4.96 -13.19
N ARG A 113 -3.37 5.08 -13.43
CA ARG A 113 -3.92 5.86 -14.55
C ARG A 113 -3.81 7.36 -14.31
N VAL A 114 -4.28 7.85 -13.17
CA VAL A 114 -4.30 9.29 -12.84
C VAL A 114 -2.88 9.84 -12.79
N LEU A 115 -1.95 9.17 -12.11
CA LEU A 115 -0.56 9.64 -12.04
C LEU A 115 0.15 9.60 -13.40
N ARG A 116 -0.22 8.68 -14.29
CA ARG A 116 0.30 8.70 -15.67
C ARG A 116 -0.20 9.92 -16.44
N ASP A 117 -1.50 10.19 -16.34
CA ASP A 117 -2.20 11.20 -17.14
C ASP A 117 -1.87 12.62 -16.65
N GLU A 118 -1.88 12.87 -15.34
CA GLU A 118 -1.59 14.19 -14.72
C GLU A 118 -0.10 14.50 -14.64
N GLY A 119 0.75 13.47 -14.57
CA GLY A 119 2.16 13.66 -14.29
C GLY A 119 3.00 14.13 -15.47
N GLU A 120 2.49 14.07 -16.70
CA GLU A 120 3.27 14.25 -17.94
C GLU A 120 4.61 13.47 -17.95
N GLY A 121 4.68 12.35 -17.21
CA GLY A 121 5.89 11.56 -17.03
C GLY A 121 6.80 11.94 -15.85
N ARG A 122 6.46 12.94 -15.03
CA ARG A 122 7.19 13.39 -13.82
C ARG A 122 7.63 12.25 -12.90
N TRP A 123 6.81 11.21 -12.77
CA TRP A 123 7.08 10.09 -11.87
C TRP A 123 7.62 8.83 -12.56
N ARG A 124 7.92 8.87 -13.86
CA ARG A 124 8.40 7.68 -14.61
C ARG A 124 9.62 7.03 -13.97
N GLU A 125 10.53 7.82 -13.43
CA GLU A 125 11.74 7.32 -12.77
C GLU A 125 11.59 7.20 -11.24
N ASP A 126 10.42 7.50 -10.67
CA ASP A 126 10.18 7.38 -9.23
C ASP A 126 9.86 5.92 -8.86
N LEU A 127 10.65 5.36 -7.93
CA LEU A 127 10.48 3.99 -7.48
C LEU A 127 9.13 3.75 -6.78
N ARG A 128 8.54 4.76 -6.12
CA ARG A 128 7.21 4.64 -5.50
C ARG A 128 6.16 4.37 -6.57
N TYR A 129 6.25 5.07 -7.69
CA TYR A 129 5.33 4.90 -8.80
C TYR A 129 5.49 3.52 -9.45
N LEU A 130 6.73 3.09 -9.68
CA LEU A 130 6.98 1.72 -10.17
C LEU A 130 6.39 0.67 -9.22
N LYS A 131 6.53 0.83 -7.90
CA LYS A 131 5.96 -0.11 -6.90
C LYS A 131 4.44 -0.19 -6.96
N LEU A 132 3.73 0.89 -7.29
CA LEU A 132 2.29 0.85 -7.54
C LEU A 132 1.97 -0.05 -8.74
N TRP A 133 2.73 0.09 -9.82
CA TRP A 133 2.60 -0.77 -11.01
C TRP A 133 2.95 -2.24 -10.74
N MET A 134 4.01 -2.53 -9.96
CA MET A 134 4.37 -3.92 -9.62
C MET A 134 3.29 -4.56 -8.73
N LEU A 135 2.76 -3.80 -7.76
CA LEU A 135 1.66 -4.27 -6.92
C LEU A 135 0.40 -4.54 -7.75
N TYR A 136 0.07 -3.66 -8.69
CA TYR A 136 -1.03 -3.88 -9.62
C TYR A 136 -0.80 -5.11 -10.50
N ALA A 137 0.41 -5.27 -11.05
CA ALA A 137 0.79 -6.42 -11.86
C ALA A 137 0.63 -7.76 -11.10
N GLY A 138 0.85 -7.77 -9.79
CA GLY A 138 0.66 -8.93 -8.92
C GLY A 138 -0.80 -9.40 -8.80
N TYR A 139 -1.78 -8.57 -9.15
CA TYR A 139 -3.21 -8.88 -9.05
C TYR A 139 -3.90 -9.15 -10.38
N VAL A 140 -3.23 -8.93 -11.51
CA VAL A 140 -3.79 -9.22 -12.83
C VAL A 140 -3.48 -10.64 -13.28
N GLU A 141 -4.35 -11.22 -14.11
CA GLU A 141 -4.19 -12.58 -14.65
C GLU A 141 -2.93 -12.73 -15.51
N LYS A 142 -2.53 -11.67 -16.23
CA LYS A 142 -1.39 -11.67 -17.15
C LYS A 142 -0.42 -10.52 -16.82
N PRO A 143 0.42 -10.65 -15.78
CA PRO A 143 1.32 -9.58 -15.32
C PRO A 143 2.27 -9.08 -16.41
N ALA A 144 2.69 -9.96 -17.32
CA ALA A 144 3.53 -9.63 -18.47
C ALA A 144 2.98 -8.50 -19.36
N ILE A 145 1.65 -8.31 -19.41
CA ILE A 145 1.04 -7.20 -20.15
C ILE A 145 1.35 -5.87 -19.46
N ILE A 146 1.29 -5.84 -18.12
CA ILE A 146 1.57 -4.66 -17.31
C ILE A 146 3.05 -4.28 -17.40
N TYR A 147 3.96 -5.24 -17.28
CA TYR A 147 5.39 -4.95 -17.42
C TYR A 147 5.76 -4.44 -18.81
N LYS A 148 5.17 -5.02 -19.87
CA LYS A 148 5.33 -4.50 -21.24
C LYS A 148 4.78 -3.09 -21.39
N PHE A 149 3.62 -2.81 -20.79
CA PHE A 149 3.07 -1.47 -20.75
C PHE A 149 4.05 -0.49 -20.07
N CYS A 150 4.61 -0.85 -18.91
CA CYS A 150 5.59 -0.02 -18.21
C CYS A 150 6.81 0.27 -19.10
N MET A 151 7.38 -0.74 -19.75
CA MET A 151 8.53 -0.55 -20.65
C MET A 151 8.23 0.36 -21.84
N VAL A 152 7.08 0.17 -22.51
CA VAL A 152 6.69 1.01 -23.67
C VAL A 152 6.45 2.46 -23.27
N ASN A 153 5.99 2.70 -22.05
CA ASN A 153 5.74 4.04 -21.52
C ASN A 153 6.91 4.59 -20.68
N GLU A 154 8.06 3.92 -20.71
CA GLU A 154 9.28 4.31 -20.00
C GLU A 154 9.09 4.47 -18.48
N ILE A 155 8.17 3.71 -17.89
CA ILE A 155 7.90 3.71 -16.45
C ILE A 155 8.88 2.74 -15.79
N GLY A 156 9.76 3.28 -14.96
CA GLY A 156 10.66 2.54 -14.09
C GLY A 156 11.77 1.78 -14.80
N THR A 157 12.06 2.11 -16.06
CA THR A 157 13.11 1.48 -16.87
C THR A 157 14.52 1.72 -16.32
N THR A 158 14.69 2.68 -15.41
CA THR A 158 15.94 2.93 -14.68
C THR A 158 16.11 2.01 -13.46
N HIS A 159 15.09 1.25 -13.06
CA HIS A 159 15.11 0.39 -11.87
C HIS A 159 15.18 -1.09 -12.24
N SER A 160 16.08 -1.84 -11.59
CA SER A 160 16.22 -3.28 -11.79
C SER A 160 14.94 -4.06 -11.45
N LEU A 161 14.18 -3.56 -10.46
CA LEU A 161 12.92 -4.14 -9.99
C LEU A 161 11.96 -4.48 -11.14
N LEU A 162 11.82 -3.59 -12.14
CA LEU A 162 10.94 -3.83 -13.30
C LEU A 162 11.35 -5.09 -14.06
N TYR A 163 12.65 -5.28 -14.28
CA TYR A 163 13.19 -6.38 -15.05
C TYR A 163 13.18 -7.69 -14.27
N GLU A 164 13.48 -7.63 -12.97
CA GLU A 164 13.42 -8.78 -12.05
C GLU A 164 12.01 -9.36 -12.00
N ASP A 165 11.00 -8.54 -11.70
CA ASP A 165 9.61 -8.97 -11.61
C ASP A 165 9.06 -9.44 -12.97
N PHE A 166 9.48 -8.80 -14.06
CA PHE A 166 9.07 -9.22 -15.40
C PHE A 166 9.68 -10.58 -15.78
N ALA A 167 10.97 -10.80 -15.51
CA ALA A 167 11.62 -12.07 -15.76
C ALA A 167 10.95 -13.21 -14.96
N LEU A 168 10.66 -12.98 -13.67
CA LEU A 168 9.95 -13.95 -12.84
C LEU A 168 8.55 -14.26 -13.37
N ALA A 169 7.84 -13.28 -13.92
CA ALA A 169 6.52 -13.49 -14.51
C ALA A 169 6.58 -14.30 -15.82
N LEU A 170 7.63 -14.12 -16.63
CA LEU A 170 7.85 -14.92 -17.84
C LEU A 170 8.24 -16.35 -17.49
N GLU A 171 9.14 -16.54 -16.52
CA GLU A 171 9.55 -17.85 -16.02
C GLU A 171 8.34 -18.65 -15.52
N LYS A 172 7.48 -18.03 -14.70
CA LYS A 172 6.21 -18.64 -14.25
C LYS A 172 5.26 -19.00 -15.40
N ALA A 173 5.33 -18.27 -16.51
CA ALA A 173 4.55 -18.54 -17.72
C ALA A 173 5.24 -19.53 -18.68
N GLY A 174 6.41 -20.07 -18.32
CA GLY A 174 7.18 -21.01 -19.13
C GLY A 174 7.80 -20.38 -20.38
N ARG A 175 8.17 -19.10 -20.32
CA ARG A 175 8.73 -18.33 -21.44
C ARG A 175 10.11 -17.77 -21.14
#